data_AF-A0A9Q9WWT4-F1
#
_entry.id   AF-A0A9Q9WWT4-F1
#
_cell.length_a   1.000
_cell.length_b   1.000
_cell.length_c   1.000
_cell.angle_alpha   90.00
_cell.angle_beta   90.00
_cell.angle_gamma   90.00
#
_symmetry.space_group_name_H-M   'P 1'
#
loop_
_entity.id
_entity.type
_entity.pdbx_description
1 polymer ?
#
loop_
_entity_poly.entity_id
_entity_poly.type
_entity_poly.pdbx_seq_one_letter_code
_entity_poly.pdbx_strand_id
1 'polypeptide(L)'
;MSMFSCYILFLVERGFPGSITVKSLQSASTKEFLKIYEFIYTLLESSFQMPTAKVEEEIPRMLEDLGYPFVLSKTSMYSIGAPHTWLQALGALIWLIDKAELKVADYNKLCRKLKLIPQSAENACGHDFEIRTDYSTTTITQYKTQIQVPSLQLSIKEASFL
;
A
#
# COMPACT_ATOMS: atom_id res chain seq x y z
N MET A 1 -20.15 10.33 4.30
CA MET A 1 -19.40 9.97 3.07
C MET A 1 -19.58 8.49 2.83
N SER A 2 -19.90 8.05 1.60
CA SER A 2 -20.09 6.63 1.31
C SER A 2 -18.73 5.90 1.33
N MET A 3 -18.70 4.64 1.75
CA MET A 3 -17.50 3.79 1.75
C MET A 3 -16.82 3.74 0.37
N PHE A 4 -17.62 3.71 -0.70
CA PHE A 4 -17.15 3.77 -2.09
C PHE A 4 -16.41 5.06 -2.43
N SER A 5 -16.84 6.20 -1.87
CA SER A 5 -16.20 7.49 -2.09
C SER A 5 -14.82 7.54 -1.44
N CYS A 6 -14.68 7.00 -0.23
CA CYS A 6 -13.38 6.91 0.46
C CYS A 6 -12.39 6.01 -0.31
N TYR A 7 -12.88 4.88 -0.83
CA TYR A 7 -12.07 3.98 -1.65
C TYR A 7 -11.51 4.66 -2.91
N ILE A 8 -12.35 5.41 -3.65
CA ILE A 8 -11.88 6.17 -4.83
C ILE A 8 -10.85 7.22 -4.41
N LEU A 9 -11.16 7.99 -3.37
CA LEU A 9 -10.27 9.05 -2.88
C LEU A 9 -8.90 8.47 -2.53
N PHE A 10 -8.85 7.37 -1.78
CA PHE A 10 -7.60 6.70 -1.44
C PHE A 10 -6.78 6.33 -2.68
N LEU A 11 -7.40 5.67 -3.66
CA LEU A 11 -6.66 5.23 -4.85
C LEU A 11 -6.16 6.41 -5.70
N VAL A 12 -6.95 7.49 -5.78
CA VAL A 12 -6.54 8.73 -6.48
C VAL A 12 -5.41 9.43 -5.73
N GLU A 13 -5.53 9.60 -4.41
CA GLU A 13 -4.52 10.22 -3.54
C GLU A 13 -3.20 9.46 -3.53
N ARG A 14 -3.25 8.13 -3.59
CA ARG A 14 -2.05 7.27 -3.66
C ARG A 14 -1.44 7.18 -5.06
N GLY A 15 -2.07 7.79 -6.07
CA GLY A 15 -1.54 7.83 -7.43
C GLY A 15 -1.70 6.52 -8.21
N PHE A 16 -2.82 5.81 -8.02
CA PHE A 16 -3.14 4.62 -8.80
C PHE A 16 -3.05 4.93 -10.32
N PRO A 17 -2.25 4.18 -11.10
CA PRO A 17 -1.97 4.53 -12.50
C PRO A 17 -3.13 4.24 -13.46
N GLY A 18 -4.21 3.57 -13.01
CA GLY A 18 -5.39 3.28 -13.82
C GLY A 18 -6.50 4.33 -13.68
N SER A 19 -7.41 4.38 -14.64
CA SER A 19 -8.60 5.24 -14.55
C SER A 19 -9.63 4.63 -13.60
N ILE A 20 -10.03 5.37 -12.57
CA ILE A 20 -11.11 4.99 -11.65
C ILE A 20 -12.36 5.74 -12.06
N THR A 21 -13.40 5.00 -12.44
CA THR A 21 -14.69 5.58 -12.85
C THR A 21 -15.79 5.17 -11.89
N VAL A 22 -16.91 5.90 -11.91
CA VAL A 22 -18.12 5.53 -11.14
C VAL A 22 -18.63 4.14 -11.54
N LYS A 23 -18.40 3.69 -12.80
CA LYS A 23 -18.74 2.32 -13.23
C LYS A 23 -17.90 1.27 -12.52
N SER A 24 -16.62 1.57 -12.25
CA SER A 24 -15.72 0.70 -11.48
C SER A 24 -16.22 0.48 -10.05
N LEU A 25 -17.11 1.33 -9.51
CA LEU A 25 -17.77 1.11 -8.21
C LEU A 25 -18.86 0.04 -8.29
N GLN A 26 -19.53 -0.09 -9.42
CA GLN A 26 -20.68 -0.98 -9.60
C GLN A 26 -20.25 -2.37 -10.09
N SER A 27 -19.21 -2.42 -10.92
CA SER A 27 -18.59 -3.64 -11.40
C SER A 27 -17.18 -3.33 -11.90
N ALA A 28 -16.20 -4.16 -11.55
CA ALA A 28 -14.89 -4.14 -12.18
C ALA A 28 -14.65 -5.45 -12.94
N SER A 29 -13.88 -5.38 -14.02
CA SER A 29 -13.35 -6.57 -14.67
C SER A 29 -12.29 -7.25 -13.78
N THR A 30 -12.04 -8.53 -14.01
CA THR A 30 -10.94 -9.26 -13.35
C THR A 30 -9.60 -8.56 -13.54
N LYS A 31 -9.33 -8.01 -14.74
CA LYS A 31 -8.09 -7.28 -15.02
C LYS A 31 -7.97 -6.00 -14.20
N GLU A 32 -9.07 -5.27 -14.00
CA GLU A 32 -9.06 -4.07 -13.16
C GLU A 32 -8.87 -4.43 -11.69
N PHE A 33 -9.60 -5.43 -11.19
CA PHE A 33 -9.41 -5.93 -9.83
C PHE A 33 -7.95 -6.31 -9.57
N LEU A 34 -7.32 -7.09 -10.46
CA LEU A 34 -5.94 -7.53 -10.28
C LEU A 34 -4.96 -6.35 -10.25
N LYS A 35 -5.13 -5.36 -11.13
CA LYS A 35 -4.30 -4.15 -11.11
C LYS A 35 -4.43 -3.36 -9.81
N ILE A 36 -5.66 -3.25 -9.30
CA ILE A 36 -5.92 -2.53 -8.04
C ILE A 36 -5.34 -3.32 -6.86
N TYR A 37 -5.57 -4.63 -6.82
CA TYR A 37 -5.00 -5.51 -5.80
C TYR A 37 -3.47 -5.41 -5.79
N GLU A 38 -2.84 -5.53 -6.96
CA GLU A 38 -1.39 -5.39 -7.12
C GLU A 38 -0.90 -4.06 -6.55
N PHE A 39 -1.51 -2.95 -6.98
CA PHE A 39 -1.15 -1.63 -6.50
C PHE A 39 -1.24 -1.52 -4.97
N ILE A 40 -2.36 -1.91 -4.36
CA ILE A 40 -2.51 -1.83 -2.90
C ILE A 40 -1.50 -2.75 -2.20
N TYR A 41 -1.29 -3.97 -2.71
CA TYR A 41 -0.34 -4.90 -2.12
C TYR A 41 1.10 -4.39 -2.21
N THR A 42 1.48 -3.67 -3.28
CA THR A 42 2.82 -3.06 -3.36
C THR A 42 3.06 -1.98 -2.29
N LEU A 43 2.01 -1.41 -1.70
CA LEU A 43 2.11 -0.52 -0.54
C LEU A 43 2.49 -1.28 0.74
N LEU A 44 2.10 -2.55 0.85
CA LEU A 44 2.50 -3.44 1.94
C LEU A 44 3.90 -4.00 1.73
N GLU A 45 4.21 -4.37 0.50
CA GLU A 45 5.46 -5.01 0.12
C GLU A 45 5.95 -4.48 -1.23
N SER A 46 6.95 -3.60 -1.20
CA SER A 46 7.44 -2.90 -2.40
C SER A 46 8.04 -3.82 -3.47
N SER A 47 8.41 -5.05 -3.11
CA SER A 47 8.92 -6.08 -4.02
C SER A 47 7.84 -7.01 -4.57
N PHE A 48 6.58 -6.82 -4.19
CA PHE A 48 5.50 -7.70 -4.63
C PHE A 48 5.33 -7.67 -6.14
N GLN A 49 5.11 -8.85 -6.72
CA GLN A 49 4.77 -9.03 -8.12
C GLN A 49 3.55 -9.94 -8.20
N MET A 50 2.56 -9.54 -9.00
CA MET A 50 1.35 -10.34 -9.20
C MET A 50 1.70 -11.73 -9.75
N PRO A 51 1.15 -12.83 -9.18
CA PRO A 51 1.30 -14.16 -9.74
C PRO A 51 0.86 -14.21 -11.21
N THR A 52 1.63 -14.86 -12.06
CA THR A 52 1.34 -14.96 -13.50
C THR A 52 0.49 -16.19 -13.85
N ALA A 53 0.40 -17.15 -12.93
CA ALA A 53 -0.38 -18.37 -13.08
C ALA A 53 -1.30 -18.57 -11.87
N LYS A 54 -2.48 -19.15 -12.12
CA LYS A 54 -3.45 -19.53 -11.08
C LYS A 54 -3.83 -18.40 -10.12
N VAL A 55 -3.97 -17.18 -10.62
CA VAL A 55 -4.35 -16.00 -9.81
C VAL A 55 -5.62 -16.22 -9.00
N GLU A 56 -6.52 -17.05 -9.49
CA GLU A 56 -7.77 -17.41 -8.83
C GLU A 56 -7.60 -18.32 -7.59
N GLU A 57 -6.44 -18.97 -7.45
CA GLU A 57 -6.05 -19.76 -6.29
C GLU A 57 -5.10 -18.97 -5.38
N GLU A 58 -4.14 -18.25 -5.99
CA GLU A 58 -3.11 -17.51 -5.26
C GLU A 58 -3.69 -16.31 -4.51
N ILE A 59 -4.57 -15.51 -5.13
CA ILE A 59 -5.13 -14.31 -4.47
C ILE A 59 -5.90 -14.65 -3.18
N PRO A 60 -6.82 -15.64 -3.18
CA PRO A 60 -7.46 -16.08 -1.95
C PRO A 60 -6.47 -16.55 -0.87
N ARG A 61 -5.44 -17.33 -1.26
CA ARG A 61 -4.41 -17.81 -0.33
C ARG A 61 -3.62 -16.67 0.28
N MET A 62 -3.20 -15.71 -0.53
CA MET A 62 -2.48 -14.53 -0.05
C MET A 62 -3.30 -13.70 0.94
N LEU A 63 -4.62 -13.54 0.68
CA LEU A 63 -5.51 -12.87 1.62
C LEU A 63 -5.64 -13.66 2.93
N GLU A 64 -5.74 -14.99 2.86
CA GLU A 64 -5.78 -15.88 4.02
C GLU A 64 -4.49 -15.79 4.86
N ASP A 65 -3.31 -15.80 4.21
CA ASP A 65 -2.01 -15.66 4.87
C ASP A 65 -1.86 -14.30 5.58
N LEU A 66 -2.49 -13.25 5.07
CA LEU A 66 -2.58 -11.93 5.74
C LEU A 66 -3.61 -11.89 6.88
N GLY A 67 -4.37 -12.96 7.07
CA GLY A 67 -5.41 -13.10 8.08
C GLY A 67 -6.75 -12.48 7.70
N TYR A 68 -7.10 -12.43 6.41
CA TYR A 68 -8.40 -11.96 5.95
C TYR A 68 -9.52 -12.90 6.46
N PRO A 69 -10.53 -12.39 7.19
CA PRO A 69 -11.48 -13.25 7.90
C PRO A 69 -12.61 -13.82 7.02
N PHE A 70 -12.70 -13.44 5.75
CA PHE A 70 -13.77 -13.87 4.84
C PHE A 70 -13.21 -14.64 3.66
N VAL A 71 -13.86 -15.74 3.27
CA VAL A 71 -13.39 -16.58 2.17
C VAL A 71 -13.73 -15.94 0.82
N LEU A 72 -12.72 -15.66 0.00
CA LEU A 72 -12.90 -15.32 -1.42
C LEU A 72 -12.68 -16.58 -2.26
N SER A 73 -13.74 -17.22 -2.74
CA SER A 73 -13.63 -18.52 -3.43
C SER A 73 -13.00 -18.41 -4.83
N LYS A 74 -12.47 -19.52 -5.35
CA LYS A 74 -12.00 -19.63 -6.74
C LYS A 74 -13.09 -19.24 -7.75
N THR A 75 -14.34 -19.63 -7.51
CA THR A 75 -15.49 -19.26 -8.34
C THR A 75 -15.79 -17.76 -8.30
N SER A 76 -15.63 -17.14 -7.12
CA SER A 76 -15.74 -15.68 -6.96
C SER A 76 -14.70 -14.96 -7.82
N MET A 77 -13.48 -15.49 -7.90
CA MET A 77 -12.42 -14.91 -8.73
C MET A 77 -12.75 -14.90 -10.23
N TYR A 78 -13.38 -15.97 -10.75
CA TYR A 78 -13.82 -16.01 -12.15
C TYR A 78 -15.04 -15.11 -12.43
N SER A 79 -15.81 -14.77 -11.41
CA SER A 79 -17.06 -13.99 -11.53
C SER A 79 -16.97 -12.61 -10.86
N ILE A 80 -15.76 -12.06 -10.73
CA ILE A 80 -15.49 -10.87 -9.91
C ILE A 80 -16.34 -9.64 -10.29
N GLY A 81 -16.73 -9.52 -11.56
CA GLY A 81 -17.55 -8.41 -12.05
C GLY A 81 -19.05 -8.55 -11.80
N ALA A 82 -19.51 -9.71 -11.30
CA ALA A 82 -20.91 -9.90 -10.95
C ALA A 82 -21.25 -9.06 -9.70
N PRO A 83 -22.42 -8.40 -9.62
CA PRO A 83 -22.72 -7.41 -8.56
C PRO A 83 -22.46 -7.91 -7.13
N HIS A 84 -22.93 -9.11 -6.78
CA HIS A 84 -22.72 -9.67 -5.43
C HIS A 84 -21.25 -10.04 -5.18
N THR A 85 -20.60 -10.64 -6.16
CA THR A 85 -19.19 -11.04 -6.08
C THR A 85 -18.27 -9.82 -6.01
N TRP A 86 -18.59 -8.76 -6.76
CA TRP A 86 -17.86 -7.50 -6.75
C TRP A 86 -17.91 -6.84 -5.38
N LEU A 87 -19.07 -6.83 -4.70
CA LEU A 87 -19.18 -6.31 -3.33
C LEU A 87 -18.27 -7.08 -2.37
N GLN A 88 -18.19 -8.39 -2.51
CA GLN A 88 -17.28 -9.22 -1.71
C GLN A 88 -15.80 -8.91 -2.00
N ALA A 89 -15.44 -8.82 -3.29
CA ALA A 89 -14.08 -8.50 -3.73
C ALA A 89 -13.65 -7.09 -3.31
N LEU A 90 -14.55 -6.11 -3.40
CA LEU A 90 -14.32 -4.75 -2.94
C LEU A 90 -14.11 -4.71 -1.43
N GLY A 91 -14.87 -5.49 -0.66
CA GLY A 91 -14.63 -5.65 0.77
C GLY A 91 -13.21 -6.13 1.08
N ALA A 92 -12.69 -7.08 0.30
CA ALA A 92 -11.32 -7.55 0.44
C ALA A 92 -10.29 -6.46 0.08
N LEU A 93 -10.53 -5.66 -0.98
CA LEU A 93 -9.65 -4.54 -1.34
C LEU A 93 -9.63 -3.45 -0.26
N ILE A 94 -10.78 -3.09 0.29
CA ILE A 94 -10.88 -2.09 1.37
C ILE A 94 -10.14 -2.59 2.62
N TRP A 95 -10.34 -3.85 3.00
CA TRP A 95 -9.61 -4.44 4.11
C TRP A 95 -8.08 -4.44 3.87
N LEU A 96 -7.65 -4.69 2.62
CA LEU A 96 -6.23 -4.66 2.26
C LEU A 96 -5.64 -3.24 2.36
N ILE A 97 -6.43 -2.21 2.02
CA ILE A 97 -6.08 -0.81 2.23
C ILE A 97 -5.90 -0.52 3.73
N ASP A 98 -6.85 -0.91 4.56
CA ASP A 98 -6.75 -0.73 6.01
C ASP A 98 -5.50 -1.40 6.59
N LYS A 99 -5.17 -2.60 6.09
CA LYS A 99 -3.92 -3.30 6.45
C LYS A 99 -2.68 -2.51 6.04
N ALA A 100 -2.66 -1.92 4.85
CA ALA A 100 -1.55 -1.08 4.40
C ALA A 100 -1.38 0.16 5.28
N GLU A 101 -2.47 0.84 5.61
CA GLU A 101 -2.44 2.03 6.48
C GLU A 101 -1.99 1.71 7.90
N LEU A 102 -2.46 0.59 8.47
CA LEU A 102 -2.01 0.13 9.78
C LEU A 102 -0.50 -0.14 9.82
N LYS A 103 0.05 -0.78 8.78
CA LYS A 103 1.49 -1.03 8.70
C LYS A 103 2.31 0.27 8.66
N VAL A 104 1.84 1.26 7.90
CA VAL A 104 2.46 2.60 7.85
C VAL A 104 2.35 3.29 9.20
N ALA A 105 1.19 3.23 9.86
CA ALA A 105 0.98 3.83 11.18
C ALA A 105 1.88 3.19 12.26
N ASP A 106 2.02 1.86 12.26
CA ASP A 106 2.89 1.13 13.18
C ASP A 106 4.36 1.45 12.93
N TYR A 107 4.78 1.53 11.66
CA TYR A 107 6.12 1.98 11.31
C TYR A 107 6.38 3.41 11.81
N ASN A 108 5.47 4.35 11.54
CA ASN A 108 5.59 5.73 12.02
C ASN A 108 5.64 5.81 13.55
N LYS A 109 4.83 5.02 14.24
CA LYS A 109 4.83 4.92 15.71
C LYS A 109 6.16 4.37 16.23
N LEU A 110 6.71 3.35 15.57
CA LEU A 110 8.00 2.78 15.90
C LEU A 110 9.12 3.79 15.67
N CYS A 111 9.14 4.50 14.53
CA CYS A 111 10.13 5.55 14.24
C CYS A 111 10.08 6.71 15.23
N ARG A 112 8.87 7.13 15.68
CA ARG A 112 8.72 8.12 16.76
C ARG A 112 9.29 7.60 18.08
N LYS A 113 8.97 6.35 18.44
CA LYS A 113 9.47 5.71 19.67
C LYS A 113 11.00 5.54 19.66
N LEU A 114 11.56 5.20 18.50
CA LEU A 114 12.99 5.10 18.25
C LEU A 114 13.67 6.48 18.06
N LYS A 115 12.92 7.59 18.21
CA LYS A 115 13.39 8.98 18.02
C LYS A 115 14.04 9.26 16.65
N LEU A 116 13.76 8.41 15.66
CA LEU A 116 14.21 8.58 14.27
C LEU A 116 13.44 9.72 13.57
N ILE A 117 12.25 10.05 14.07
CA ILE A 117 11.53 11.28 13.75
C ILE A 117 11.80 12.23 14.93
N PRO A 118 12.65 13.25 14.79
CA PRO A 118 13.12 13.97 15.94
C PRO A 118 12.03 14.88 16.52
N GLN A 119 11.75 14.77 17.82
CA GLN A 119 10.86 15.71 18.52
C GLN A 119 11.50 17.10 18.74
N SER A 120 12.79 17.28 18.43
CA SER A 120 13.51 18.55 18.60
C SER A 120 14.92 18.58 17.95
N ALA A 121 15.16 17.96 16.79
CA ALA A 121 16.54 17.67 16.35
C ALA A 121 17.46 18.90 16.27
N GLU A 122 18.25 19.10 17.32
CA GLU A 122 19.48 19.91 17.37
C GLU A 122 20.48 19.52 16.27
N ASN A 123 20.33 18.33 15.69
CA ASN A 123 21.17 17.79 14.63
C ASN A 123 20.50 17.76 13.24
N ALA A 124 19.30 18.33 13.07
CA ALA A 124 18.64 18.34 11.75
C ALA A 124 19.27 19.34 10.77
N CYS A 125 20.21 20.20 11.19
CA CYS A 125 20.79 21.24 10.33
C CYS A 125 19.73 21.99 9.51
N GLY A 126 18.53 22.20 10.08
CA GLY A 126 17.40 22.84 9.40
C GLY A 126 16.75 22.04 8.25
N HIS A 127 17.02 20.74 8.11
CA HIS A 127 16.39 19.90 7.10
C HIS A 127 15.10 19.28 7.61
N ASP A 128 14.03 19.56 6.88
CA ASP A 128 12.69 19.01 7.07
C ASP A 128 12.63 17.60 6.46
N PHE A 129 12.39 16.60 7.31
CA PHE A 129 12.16 15.21 6.90
C PHE A 129 10.69 14.81 7.07
N GLU A 130 9.80 15.79 7.28
CA GLU A 130 8.37 15.54 7.34
C GLU A 130 7.90 15.01 5.98
N ILE A 131 7.50 13.73 5.95
CA ILE A 131 6.88 13.12 4.77
C ILE A 131 5.49 13.72 4.63
N ARG A 132 5.40 14.81 3.88
CA ARG A 132 4.13 15.36 3.40
C ARG A 132 3.60 14.44 2.29
N THR A 133 2.31 14.14 2.35
CA THR A 133 1.65 13.15 1.49
C THR A 133 1.31 13.69 0.10
N ASP A 134 2.13 14.58 -0.45
CA ASP A 134 2.00 15.08 -1.82
C ASP A 134 2.89 14.26 -2.77
N TYR A 135 2.37 13.09 -3.13
CA TYR A 135 3.02 12.17 -4.09
C TYR A 135 2.89 12.69 -5.53
N SER A 136 3.59 13.78 -5.84
CA SER A 136 3.89 14.13 -7.23
C SER A 136 5.07 13.30 -7.73
N THR A 137 5.06 12.95 -9.02
CA THR A 137 5.95 11.99 -9.69
C THR A 137 7.45 12.30 -9.57
N THR A 138 7.82 13.50 -9.14
CA THR A 138 9.21 13.95 -8.95
C THR A 138 9.87 13.39 -7.68
N THR A 139 9.08 12.92 -6.70
CA THR A 139 9.56 12.63 -5.34
C THR A 139 10.20 11.24 -5.17
N ILE A 140 9.88 10.26 -6.01
CA ILE A 140 10.38 8.87 -5.84
C ILE A 140 11.92 8.80 -6.02
N THR A 141 12.48 9.59 -6.93
CA THR A 141 13.94 9.67 -7.14
C THR A 141 14.64 10.38 -5.99
N GLN A 142 14.01 11.41 -5.39
CA GLN A 142 14.50 12.08 -4.19
C GLN A 142 14.42 11.17 -2.95
N TYR A 143 13.37 10.36 -2.81
CA TYR A 143 13.21 9.38 -1.73
C TYR A 143 14.37 8.38 -1.69
N LYS A 144 14.75 7.81 -2.85
CA LYS A 144 15.91 6.92 -2.96
C LYS A 144 17.22 7.60 -2.54
N THR A 145 17.39 8.87 -2.90
CA THR A 145 18.64 9.60 -2.65
C THR A 145 18.75 10.09 -1.21
N GLN A 146 17.64 10.51 -0.58
CA GLN A 146 17.61 11.04 0.78
C GLN A 146 17.47 9.99 1.88
N ILE A 147 16.90 8.81 1.60
CA ILE A 147 16.75 7.76 2.63
C ILE A 147 17.86 6.70 2.54
N GLN A 148 18.24 6.30 1.33
CA GLN A 148 19.19 5.20 1.15
C GLN A 148 20.65 5.63 1.37
N VAL A 149 21.01 6.87 1.00
CA VAL A 149 22.39 7.38 1.17
C VAL A 149 22.73 7.65 2.65
N PRO A 150 21.85 8.28 3.47
CA PRO A 150 22.14 8.49 4.89
C PRO A 150 21.99 7.22 5.73
N SER A 151 21.08 6.30 5.38
CA SER A 151 20.95 5.01 6.05
C SER A 151 22.23 4.17 5.96
N LEU A 152 22.91 4.20 4.81
CA LEU A 152 24.23 3.56 4.65
C LEU A 152 25.33 4.28 5.44
N GLN A 153 25.32 5.62 5.48
CA GLN A 153 26.31 6.42 6.24
C GLN A 153 26.19 6.25 7.77
N LEU A 154 24.95 6.12 8.29
CA LEU A 154 24.71 5.88 9.72
C LEU A 154 25.15 4.47 10.15
N SER A 155 24.88 3.43 9.34
CA SER A 155 25.39 2.08 9.62
C SER A 155 26.92 2.00 9.59
N ILE A 156 27.60 2.74 8.71
CA ILE A 156 29.07 2.76 8.64
C ILE A 156 29.68 3.47 9.85
N LYS A 157 29.04 4.53 10.36
CA LYS A 157 29.51 5.22 11.57
C LYS A 157 29.34 4.38 12.82
N GLU A 158 28.21 3.70 13.02
CA GLU A 158 28.04 2.82 14.19
C GLU A 158 29.01 1.63 14.19
N ALA A 159 29.33 1.07 13.02
CA ALA A 159 30.31 0.00 12.89
C ALA A 159 31.78 0.44 13.12
N SER A 160 32.07 1.75 13.12
CA SER A 160 33.41 2.29 13.38
C SER A 160 33.64 2.68 14.84
N PHE A 161 32.62 2.55 15.69
CA PHE A 161 32.66 2.84 17.13
C PHE A 161 32.60 1.57 18.01
N LEU A 162 32.72 0.39 17.40
CA LEU A 162 32.99 -0.90 18.06
C LEU A 162 34.37 -1.41 17.61
#